data_AF-H3H142-F1
#
_entry.id   AF-H3H142-F1
#
_cell.length_a   1.000
_cell.length_b   1.000
_cell.length_c   1.000
_cell.angle_alpha   90.00
_cell.angle_beta   90.00
_cell.angle_gamma   90.00
#
_symmetry.space_group_name_H-M   'P 1'
#
loop_
_entity.id
_entity.type
_entity.pdbx_description
1 polymer ?
#
loop_
_entity_poly.entity_id
_entity_poly.type
_entity_poly.pdbx_seq_one_letter_code
_entity_poly.pdbx_strand_id
1 'polypeptide(L)'
;MAALPQKAKAGLCALVSCCFQPSHTPEPTDEARYMLQEKPKRRLPAADEDLGVAILPNYQNPPRWVKDEFVEACELCGVEFDLMTRKHHCRGCGLVFCGRCAGHFDRVVKFGFVDPVRLCNDCSNAAQTENVFYEKHLPLLEGGDLFSKYGLLRKRHVFLTFVRAKNIFQYQKFDPETRTYDGDVKAIPLDGITDVREVDVGQDNSDVGIVIAVGPQEHRFDATTALKRQQWMEAITGARQVRGAMLAAEREKRAKQVEKENEDIRKMSENLQKMEERRATFQEDRLRRRAEKREQLRAKYHLATAAS
;
A
#
# COMPACT_ATOMS: atom_id res chain seq x y z
N MET A 1 -17.97 -75.84 7.72
CA MET A 1 -17.97 -76.70 6.52
C MET A 1 -17.78 -75.75 5.34
N ALA A 2 -16.54 -75.57 4.87
CA ALA A 2 -15.98 -76.20 3.66
C ALA A 2 -16.57 -75.58 2.37
N ALA A 3 -15.85 -75.22 1.32
CA ALA A 3 -14.42 -75.18 0.98
C ALA A 3 -14.29 -74.40 -0.35
N LEU A 4 -13.07 -73.94 -0.67
CA LEU A 4 -12.65 -73.43 -1.98
C LEU A 4 -12.80 -74.48 -3.11
N PRO A 5 -12.60 -74.10 -4.39
CA PRO A 5 -11.25 -74.21 -5.00
C PRO A 5 -10.90 -72.93 -5.81
N GLN A 6 -9.71 -72.32 -5.76
CA GLN A 6 -8.34 -72.75 -6.09
C GLN A 6 -8.13 -73.31 -7.52
N LYS A 7 -7.33 -72.58 -8.33
CA LYS A 7 -6.00 -72.97 -8.87
C LYS A 7 -5.47 -71.81 -9.75
N ALA A 8 -4.34 -71.13 -9.43
CA ALA A 8 -2.92 -71.55 -9.50
C ALA A 8 -2.39 -71.55 -10.94
N LYS A 9 -1.15 -71.16 -11.30
CA LYS A 9 -0.01 -70.41 -10.74
C LYS A 9 1.09 -70.46 -11.83
N ALA A 10 2.11 -69.61 -11.67
CA ALA A 10 3.48 -69.68 -12.24
C ALA A 10 3.64 -69.16 -13.69
N GLY A 11 4.61 -68.32 -14.04
CA GLY A 11 5.84 -67.88 -13.35
C GLY A 11 7.05 -68.17 -14.25
N LEU A 12 7.96 -67.20 -14.44
CA LEU A 12 9.43 -67.35 -14.45
C LEU A 12 10.15 -66.12 -15.04
N CYS A 13 11.13 -65.64 -14.29
CA CYS A 13 12.21 -64.73 -14.70
C CYS A 13 13.22 -65.42 -15.62
N ALA A 14 13.89 -64.67 -16.49
CA ALA A 14 15.35 -64.73 -16.68
C ALA A 14 15.89 -63.58 -17.56
N LEU A 15 17.06 -63.11 -17.15
CA LEU A 15 17.94 -62.09 -17.74
C LEU A 15 18.65 -62.61 -18.99
N VAL A 16 18.98 -61.75 -19.97
CA VAL A 16 20.27 -61.75 -20.71
C VAL A 16 20.57 -60.33 -21.24
N SER A 17 21.85 -59.98 -21.22
CA SER A 17 22.51 -58.72 -21.53
C SER A 17 23.16 -58.71 -22.92
N CYS A 18 23.42 -57.50 -23.44
CA CYS A 18 24.44 -57.09 -24.43
C CYS A 18 24.35 -57.55 -25.90
N CYS A 19 24.30 -56.57 -26.82
CA CYS A 19 25.16 -56.47 -28.02
C CYS A 19 25.26 -55.01 -28.53
N PHE A 20 26.51 -54.55 -28.62
CA PHE A 20 27.09 -53.34 -29.23
C PHE A 20 27.04 -53.51 -30.77
N GLN A 21 26.71 -52.54 -31.65
CA GLN A 21 27.52 -51.40 -32.17
C GLN A 21 26.76 -50.73 -33.38
N PRO A 22 27.27 -49.69 -34.09
CA PRO A 22 26.52 -48.46 -34.41
C PRO A 22 26.20 -48.26 -35.90
N SER A 23 25.27 -47.37 -36.24
CA SER A 23 25.16 -46.88 -37.61
C SER A 23 24.63 -45.44 -37.70
N HIS A 24 25.55 -44.55 -38.10
CA HIS A 24 25.38 -43.39 -38.98
C HIS A 24 24.28 -42.36 -38.64
N THR A 25 24.73 -41.25 -38.08
CA THR A 25 24.06 -39.95 -38.08
C THR A 25 24.07 -39.32 -39.48
N PRO A 26 22.93 -38.87 -40.03
CA PRO A 26 22.94 -37.87 -41.09
C PRO A 26 23.10 -36.47 -40.47
N GLU A 27 24.11 -35.74 -40.93
CA GLU A 27 24.31 -34.31 -40.70
C GLU A 27 23.08 -33.50 -41.13
N PRO A 28 22.57 -32.57 -40.31
CA PRO A 28 21.52 -31.64 -40.73
C PRO A 28 22.12 -30.50 -41.58
N THR A 29 21.57 -30.36 -42.77
CA THR A 29 21.87 -29.34 -43.78
C THR A 29 21.68 -27.90 -43.29
N ASP A 30 22.52 -27.01 -43.83
CA ASP A 30 22.79 -25.58 -43.53
C ASP A 30 21.60 -24.58 -43.61
N GLU A 31 20.34 -25.01 -43.48
CA GLU A 31 19.16 -24.12 -43.52
C GLU A 31 18.57 -23.87 -42.12
N ALA A 32 19.44 -23.77 -41.10
CA ALA A 32 19.08 -23.48 -39.71
C ALA A 32 19.87 -22.28 -39.13
N ARG A 33 20.11 -21.25 -39.94
CA ARG A 33 20.78 -20.01 -39.53
C ARG A 33 20.10 -18.76 -40.08
N TYR A 34 18.91 -18.43 -39.58
CA TYR A 34 18.52 -17.03 -39.35
C TYR A 34 17.24 -16.92 -38.51
N MET A 35 17.25 -16.02 -37.52
CA MET A 35 16.14 -15.57 -36.64
C MET A 35 15.88 -16.33 -35.32
N LEU A 36 16.86 -16.34 -34.42
CA LEU A 36 16.59 -16.29 -32.97
C LEU A 36 17.11 -14.96 -32.42
N GLN A 37 16.25 -13.93 -32.42
CA GLN A 37 16.45 -12.81 -31.50
C GLN A 37 15.92 -13.24 -30.14
N GLU A 38 16.83 -13.34 -29.18
CA GLU A 38 16.56 -13.71 -27.80
C GLU A 38 15.61 -12.70 -27.14
N LYS A 39 14.42 -13.16 -26.74
CA LYS A 39 13.59 -12.42 -25.77
C LYS A 39 14.24 -12.55 -24.38
N PRO A 40 14.35 -11.47 -23.59
CA PRO A 40 14.93 -11.57 -22.26
C PRO A 40 14.06 -12.47 -21.37
N LYS A 41 14.62 -13.64 -20.98
CA LYS A 41 14.04 -14.53 -19.98
C LYS A 41 14.00 -13.81 -18.63
N ARG A 42 12.85 -13.26 -18.25
CA ARG A 42 12.58 -12.96 -16.84
C ARG A 42 12.53 -14.31 -16.11
N ARG A 43 13.47 -14.51 -15.18
CA ARG A 43 13.45 -15.63 -14.23
C ARG A 43 12.17 -15.54 -13.40
N LEU A 44 11.27 -16.49 -13.57
CA LEU A 44 10.27 -16.85 -12.56
C LEU A 44 11.00 -17.68 -11.49
N PRO A 45 10.89 -17.38 -10.19
CA PRO A 45 11.19 -18.36 -9.16
C PRO A 45 10.05 -19.38 -9.12
N ALA A 46 10.42 -20.66 -8.97
CA ALA A 46 9.54 -21.81 -8.92
C ALA A 46 9.43 -22.38 -7.49
N ALA A 47 8.28 -23.01 -7.24
CA ALA A 47 7.83 -23.81 -6.08
C ALA A 47 7.45 -22.98 -4.83
N ASP A 48 6.20 -22.99 -4.38
CA ASP A 48 5.35 -24.17 -4.12
C ASP A 48 3.93 -24.07 -4.72
N GLU A 49 3.36 -25.24 -5.03
CA GLU A 49 1.96 -25.35 -5.42
C GLU A 49 1.08 -25.30 -4.15
N ASP A 50 0.41 -24.17 -3.97
CA ASP A 50 -0.89 -24.13 -3.33
C ASP A 50 -1.87 -23.43 -4.29
N LEU A 51 -2.94 -24.13 -4.65
CA LEU A 51 -4.06 -23.62 -5.44
C LEU A 51 -4.90 -22.67 -4.57
N GLY A 52 -4.28 -21.60 -4.10
CA GLY A 52 -4.93 -20.46 -3.47
C GLY A 52 -5.01 -19.33 -4.48
N VAL A 53 -6.24 -18.99 -4.89
CA VAL A 53 -6.63 -17.83 -5.71
C VAL A 53 -5.58 -16.71 -5.65
N ALA A 54 -5.06 -16.26 -6.79
CA ALA A 54 -4.21 -15.07 -6.84
C ALA A 54 -5.04 -13.85 -6.39
N ILE A 55 -5.07 -13.59 -5.07
CA ILE A 55 -6.11 -12.80 -4.42
C ILE A 55 -6.06 -11.33 -4.86
N LEU A 56 -4.89 -10.72 -5.09
CA LEU A 56 -4.77 -9.44 -5.82
C LEU A 56 -3.36 -9.32 -6.41
N PRO A 57 -3.18 -8.96 -7.71
CA PRO A 57 -1.87 -8.51 -8.18
C PRO A 57 -1.52 -7.23 -7.41
N ASN A 58 -0.31 -7.10 -6.87
CA ASN A 58 0.16 -5.91 -6.12
C ASN A 58 -0.39 -5.74 -4.69
N TYR A 59 -0.08 -6.68 -3.79
CA TYR A 59 -0.15 -6.40 -2.36
C TYR A 59 0.77 -5.24 -1.98
N GLN A 60 0.38 -4.50 -0.94
CA GLN A 60 1.26 -3.57 -0.26
C GLN A 60 2.22 -4.35 0.62
N ASN A 61 3.43 -3.81 0.82
CA ASN A 61 4.37 -4.42 1.76
C ASN A 61 3.85 -4.24 3.19
N PRO A 62 3.80 -5.30 4.02
CA PRO A 62 3.45 -5.17 5.42
C PRO A 62 4.47 -4.28 6.15
N PRO A 63 4.04 -3.59 7.22
CA PRO A 63 4.95 -2.74 7.99
C PRO A 63 6.04 -3.57 8.67
N ARG A 64 7.21 -2.96 8.82
CA ARG A 64 8.28 -3.56 9.63
C ARG A 64 7.91 -3.50 11.10
N TRP A 65 8.22 -4.57 11.81
CA TRP A 65 8.02 -4.62 13.25
C TRP A 65 9.05 -3.76 13.98
N VAL A 66 8.59 -3.08 15.02
CA VAL A 66 9.47 -2.42 15.99
C VAL A 66 10.16 -3.50 16.82
N LYS A 67 11.47 -3.35 17.04
CA LYS A 67 12.22 -4.30 17.88
C LYS A 67 11.79 -4.15 19.33
N ASP A 68 11.64 -5.29 20.02
CA ASP A 68 11.18 -5.33 21.41
C ASP A 68 12.05 -4.53 22.37
N GLU A 69 13.35 -4.44 22.10
CA GLU A 69 14.35 -3.69 22.90
C GLU A 69 14.01 -2.19 23.05
N PHE A 70 13.27 -1.62 22.10
CA PHE A 70 12.93 -0.19 22.09
C PHE A 70 11.55 0.13 22.65
N VAL A 71 10.82 -0.88 23.16
CA VAL A 71 9.45 -0.70 23.63
C VAL A 71 9.33 -1.13 25.09
N GLU A 72 9.03 -0.17 25.95
CA GLU A 72 8.89 -0.40 27.40
C GLU A 72 7.43 -0.57 27.83
N ALA A 73 6.48 -0.02 27.07
CA ALA A 73 5.06 -0.06 27.37
C ALA A 73 4.20 -0.32 26.13
N CYS A 74 2.99 -0.84 26.36
CA CYS A 74 2.01 -1.07 25.29
C CYS A 74 1.65 0.23 24.58
N GLU A 75 1.74 0.24 23.25
CA GLU A 75 1.48 1.43 22.42
C GLU A 75 0.08 2.04 22.66
N LEU A 76 -0.94 1.21 22.88
CA LEU A 76 -2.31 1.70 23.05
C LEU A 76 -2.65 2.14 24.49
N CYS A 77 -2.35 1.31 25.49
CA CYS A 77 -2.81 1.55 26.87
C CYS A 77 -1.71 1.96 27.85
N GLY A 78 -0.45 2.04 27.42
CA GLY A 78 0.69 2.46 28.24
C GLY A 78 1.07 1.51 29.37
N VAL A 79 0.52 0.28 29.43
CA VAL A 79 0.93 -0.69 30.44
C VAL A 79 2.38 -1.12 30.19
N GLU A 80 3.22 -1.04 31.21
CA GLU A 80 4.61 -1.48 31.14
C GLU A 80 4.70 -2.99 30.91
N PHE A 81 5.69 -3.39 30.11
CA PHE A 81 5.97 -4.78 29.86
C PHE A 81 6.88 -5.33 30.95
N ASP A 82 6.51 -6.49 31.50
CA ASP A 82 7.26 -7.20 32.52
C ASP A 82 7.17 -8.73 32.29
N LEU A 83 7.54 -9.54 33.29
CA LEU A 83 7.50 -10.99 33.17
C LEU A 83 6.07 -11.56 33.00
N MET A 84 5.04 -10.81 33.42
CA MET A 84 3.63 -11.21 33.36
C MET A 84 2.90 -10.62 32.15
N THR A 85 3.28 -9.41 31.75
CA THR A 85 2.73 -8.67 30.61
C THR A 85 3.64 -8.81 29.41
N ARG A 86 3.33 -9.78 28.55
CA ARG A 86 4.13 -10.09 27.36
C ARG A 86 3.87 -9.11 26.20
N LYS A 87 4.91 -8.91 25.39
CA LYS A 87 4.90 -8.11 24.16
C LYS A 87 4.27 -8.88 23.00
N HIS A 88 3.48 -8.19 22.18
CA HIS A 88 2.90 -8.74 20.96
C HIS A 88 2.91 -7.74 19.81
N HIS A 89 3.43 -8.14 18.65
CA HIS A 89 3.38 -7.31 17.44
C HIS A 89 2.03 -7.41 16.75
N CYS A 90 1.47 -6.25 16.39
CA CYS A 90 0.38 -6.17 15.42
C CYS A 90 0.94 -6.37 14.01
N ARG A 91 0.37 -7.29 13.23
CA ARG A 91 0.78 -7.52 11.83
C ARG A 91 0.32 -6.38 10.89
N GLY A 92 -0.68 -5.60 11.31
CA GLY A 92 -1.24 -4.48 10.55
C GLY A 92 -0.45 -3.17 10.65
N CYS A 93 0.14 -2.86 11.81
CA CYS A 93 0.92 -1.62 12.01
C CYS A 93 2.39 -1.85 12.42
N GLY A 94 2.77 -3.06 12.85
CA GLY A 94 4.13 -3.39 13.27
C GLY A 94 4.51 -2.93 14.69
N LEU A 95 3.61 -2.22 15.39
CA LEU A 95 3.82 -1.75 16.76
C LEU A 95 3.57 -2.87 17.78
N VAL A 96 3.98 -2.64 19.03
CA VAL A 96 3.97 -3.63 20.12
C VAL A 96 2.88 -3.31 21.15
N PHE A 97 2.12 -4.34 21.53
CA PHE A 97 0.95 -4.23 22.39
C PHE A 97 0.93 -5.33 23.46
N CYS A 98 0.15 -5.11 24.53
CA CYS A 98 -0.21 -6.17 25.47
C CYS A 98 -1.29 -7.10 24.88
N GLY A 99 -1.51 -8.26 25.51
CA GLY A 99 -2.45 -9.26 25.01
C GLY A 99 -3.90 -8.75 24.90
N ARG A 100 -4.29 -7.80 25.74
CA ARG A 100 -5.63 -7.16 25.70
C ARG A 100 -5.79 -6.21 24.51
N CYS A 101 -4.75 -5.45 24.18
CA CYS A 101 -4.79 -4.45 23.11
C CYS A 101 -4.50 -5.06 21.73
N ALA A 102 -3.98 -6.29 21.67
CA ALA A 102 -3.78 -7.06 20.45
C ALA A 102 -4.37 -8.47 20.55
N GLY A 103 -5.63 -8.56 21.00
CA GLY A 103 -6.36 -9.82 21.19
C GLY A 103 -7.05 -10.36 19.93
N HIS A 104 -7.15 -9.56 18.87
CA HIS A 104 -7.88 -9.90 17.66
C HIS A 104 -7.00 -10.64 16.65
N PHE A 105 -7.64 -11.50 15.85
CA PHE A 105 -7.02 -12.22 14.74
C PHE A 105 -7.91 -12.08 13.51
N ASP A 106 -7.47 -11.32 12.53
CA ASP A 106 -8.22 -11.07 11.29
C ASP A 106 -7.30 -11.13 10.07
N ARG A 107 -7.88 -11.33 8.89
CA ARG A 107 -7.17 -11.23 7.62
C ARG A 107 -6.81 -9.77 7.35
N VAL A 108 -5.72 -9.53 6.64
CA VAL A 108 -5.36 -8.19 6.14
C VAL A 108 -4.99 -8.31 4.67
N VAL A 109 -6.02 -8.28 3.83
CA VAL A 109 -5.91 -8.62 2.40
C VAL A 109 -4.97 -7.67 1.67
N LYS A 110 -4.93 -6.39 2.05
CA LYS A 110 -4.02 -5.40 1.44
C LYS A 110 -2.53 -5.76 1.57
N PHE A 111 -2.15 -6.54 2.57
CA PHE A 111 -0.79 -7.00 2.80
C PHE A 111 -0.55 -8.46 2.38
N GLY A 112 -1.55 -9.11 1.79
CA GLY A 112 -1.48 -10.52 1.41
C GLY A 112 -1.64 -11.49 2.59
N PHE A 113 -2.07 -11.03 3.76
CA PHE A 113 -2.39 -11.91 4.88
C PHE A 113 -3.79 -12.50 4.68
N VAL A 114 -3.84 -13.64 3.99
CA VAL A 114 -5.07 -14.39 3.68
C VAL A 114 -5.57 -15.20 4.88
N ASP A 115 -4.67 -15.61 5.77
CA ASP A 115 -5.01 -16.22 7.04
C ASP A 115 -5.13 -15.16 8.15
N PRO A 116 -5.96 -15.40 9.19
CA PRO A 116 -6.07 -14.49 10.32
C PRO A 116 -4.74 -14.29 11.04
N VAL A 117 -4.30 -13.03 11.13
CA VAL A 117 -3.08 -12.63 11.82
C VAL A 117 -3.42 -11.76 13.03
N ARG A 118 -2.55 -11.76 14.04
CA ARG A 118 -2.75 -10.94 15.24
C ARG A 118 -2.75 -9.44 14.92
N LEU A 119 -3.80 -8.73 15.34
CA LEU A 119 -3.96 -7.30 15.16
C LEU A 119 -4.22 -6.59 16.48
N CYS A 120 -3.79 -5.32 16.57
CA CYS A 120 -4.32 -4.42 17.57
C CYS A 120 -5.77 -4.04 17.26
N ASN A 121 -6.48 -3.50 18.24
CA ASN A 121 -7.89 -3.13 18.12
C ASN A 121 -8.14 -2.21 16.91
N ASP A 122 -7.30 -1.18 16.70
CA ASP A 122 -7.46 -0.24 15.59
C ASP A 122 -7.25 -0.91 14.23
N CYS A 123 -6.24 -1.77 14.13
CA CYS A 123 -5.97 -2.51 12.89
C CYS A 123 -7.04 -3.55 12.58
N SER A 124 -7.63 -4.18 13.60
CA SER A 124 -8.75 -5.12 13.43
C SER A 124 -9.97 -4.40 12.85
N ASN A 125 -10.35 -3.25 13.45
CA ASN A 125 -11.46 -2.43 12.95
C ASN A 125 -11.23 -1.94 11.50
N ALA A 126 -10.00 -1.47 11.20
CA ALA A 126 -9.64 -1.06 9.85
C ALA A 126 -9.70 -2.24 8.87
N ALA A 127 -9.14 -3.40 9.24
CA ALA A 127 -9.09 -4.58 8.38
C ALA A 127 -10.49 -5.09 8.03
N GLN A 128 -11.44 -5.09 8.98
CA GLN A 128 -12.83 -5.51 8.70
C GLN A 128 -13.48 -4.65 7.62
N THR A 129 -13.24 -3.34 7.64
CA THR A 129 -13.79 -2.41 6.64
C THR A 129 -13.05 -2.52 5.30
N GLU A 130 -11.71 -2.56 5.35
CA GLU A 130 -10.87 -2.59 4.15
C GLU A 130 -10.97 -3.91 3.39
N ASN A 131 -11.11 -5.05 4.08
CA ASN A 131 -11.18 -6.36 3.43
C ASN A 131 -12.37 -6.44 2.47
N VAL A 132 -13.51 -5.82 2.80
CA VAL A 132 -14.67 -5.72 1.88
C VAL A 132 -14.26 -5.02 0.58
N PHE A 133 -13.51 -3.93 0.68
CA PHE A 133 -13.02 -3.24 -0.50
C PHE A 133 -12.06 -4.11 -1.33
N TYR A 134 -11.04 -4.69 -0.70
CA TYR A 134 -10.02 -5.46 -1.42
C TYR A 134 -10.55 -6.77 -2.01
N GLU A 135 -11.48 -7.44 -1.36
CA GLU A 135 -12.03 -8.73 -1.81
C GLU A 135 -13.16 -8.56 -2.83
N LYS A 136 -14.05 -7.57 -2.65
CA LYS A 136 -15.27 -7.42 -3.47
C LYS A 136 -15.18 -6.27 -4.45
N HIS A 137 -14.82 -5.07 -3.98
CA HIS A 137 -14.95 -3.86 -4.77
C HIS A 137 -13.77 -3.65 -5.72
N LEU A 138 -12.54 -3.86 -5.28
CA LEU A 138 -11.35 -3.65 -6.09
C LEU A 138 -11.32 -4.54 -7.34
N PRO A 139 -11.60 -5.86 -7.27
CA PRO A 139 -11.65 -6.69 -8.48
C PRO A 139 -12.75 -6.26 -9.47
N LEU A 140 -13.91 -5.82 -8.97
CA LEU A 140 -14.97 -5.25 -9.82
C LEU A 140 -14.49 -4.00 -10.57
N LEU A 141 -13.83 -3.08 -9.85
CA LEU A 141 -13.37 -1.83 -10.43
C LEU A 141 -12.20 -2.04 -11.41
N GLU A 142 -11.22 -2.87 -11.07
CA GLU A 142 -10.06 -3.17 -11.95
C GLU A 142 -10.48 -4.02 -13.16
N GLY A 143 -11.40 -4.97 -12.98
CA GLY A 143 -11.98 -5.76 -14.07
C GLY A 143 -12.70 -4.88 -15.09
N GLY A 144 -13.30 -3.79 -14.63
CA GLY A 144 -14.01 -2.84 -15.47
C GLY A 144 -15.31 -3.38 -16.03
N ASP A 145 -16.11 -2.50 -16.62
CA ASP A 145 -17.42 -2.88 -17.16
C ASP A 145 -17.90 -1.92 -18.25
N LEU A 146 -18.84 -2.38 -19.08
CA LEU A 146 -19.39 -1.65 -20.21
C LEU A 146 -20.56 -0.76 -19.77
N PHE A 147 -20.47 0.54 -20.00
CA PHE A 147 -21.54 1.49 -19.75
C PHE A 147 -22.01 2.12 -21.05
N SER A 148 -23.22 2.67 -21.04
CA SER A 148 -23.70 3.51 -22.13
C SER A 148 -23.54 4.98 -21.77
N LYS A 149 -23.28 5.79 -22.79
CA LYS A 149 -23.33 7.26 -22.72
C LYS A 149 -24.19 7.78 -23.85
N TYR A 150 -25.08 8.72 -23.55
CA TYR A 150 -25.81 9.46 -24.56
C TYR A 150 -24.97 10.65 -25.06
N GLY A 151 -24.72 10.70 -26.37
CA GLY A 151 -24.31 11.94 -27.05
C GLY A 151 -25.54 12.75 -27.48
N LEU A 152 -25.35 13.77 -28.32
CA LEU A 152 -26.44 14.59 -28.87
C LEU A 152 -27.46 13.78 -29.69
N LEU A 153 -27.05 12.68 -30.33
CA LEU A 153 -27.89 11.94 -31.29
C LEU A 153 -27.76 10.40 -31.25
N ARG A 154 -26.73 9.83 -30.61
CA ARG A 154 -26.50 8.38 -30.59
C ARG A 154 -26.01 7.90 -29.23
N LYS A 155 -26.53 6.74 -28.81
CA LYS A 155 -26.01 5.94 -27.70
C LYS A 155 -24.66 5.37 -28.11
N ARG A 156 -23.67 5.47 -27.23
CA ARG A 156 -22.34 4.87 -27.42
C ARG A 156 -21.98 4.03 -26.20
N HIS A 157 -21.26 2.94 -26.44
CA HIS A 157 -20.72 2.12 -25.39
C HIS A 157 -19.32 2.60 -25.00
N VAL A 158 -19.06 2.66 -23.70
CA VAL A 158 -17.76 3.01 -23.12
C VAL A 158 -17.37 1.94 -22.11
N PHE A 159 -16.11 1.55 -22.10
CA PHE A 159 -15.59 0.65 -21.08
C PHE A 159 -14.95 1.48 -19.96
N LEU A 160 -15.44 1.33 -18.73
CA LEU A 160 -14.96 2.03 -17.54
C LEU A 160 -14.15 1.06 -16.68
N THR A 161 -12.95 1.44 -16.26
CA THR A 161 -12.08 0.64 -15.40
C THR A 161 -11.29 1.53 -14.43
N PHE A 162 -10.96 0.99 -13.26
CA PHE A 162 -10.10 1.64 -12.29
C PHE A 162 -8.65 1.18 -12.44
N VAL A 163 -7.74 2.14 -12.60
CA VAL A 163 -6.31 1.89 -12.67
C VAL A 163 -5.70 2.26 -11.33
N ARG A 164 -5.61 1.28 -10.43
CA ARG A 164 -5.11 1.46 -9.06
C ARG A 164 -3.74 2.13 -8.98
N ALA A 165 -2.79 1.74 -9.83
CA ALA A 165 -1.43 2.31 -9.83
C ALA A 165 -1.39 3.82 -10.10
N LYS A 166 -2.41 4.36 -10.78
CA LYS A 166 -2.54 5.79 -11.08
C LYS A 166 -3.62 6.48 -10.25
N ASN A 167 -4.39 5.72 -9.47
CA ASN A 167 -5.53 6.21 -8.71
C ASN A 167 -6.57 6.96 -9.59
N ILE A 168 -6.82 6.45 -10.80
CA ILE A 168 -7.78 7.04 -11.76
C ILE A 168 -8.80 6.02 -12.21
N PHE A 169 -10.03 6.44 -12.39
CA PHE A 169 -10.96 5.76 -13.29
C PHE A 169 -10.67 6.24 -14.71
N GLN A 170 -10.53 5.32 -15.65
CA GLN A 170 -10.42 5.66 -17.05
C GLN A 170 -11.57 5.04 -17.83
N TYR A 171 -12.03 5.75 -18.86
CA TYR A 171 -12.99 5.20 -19.80
C TYR A 171 -12.71 5.64 -21.22
N GLN A 172 -13.01 4.76 -22.15
CA GLN A 172 -12.83 4.96 -23.58
C GLN A 172 -14.03 4.36 -24.33
N LYS A 173 -14.31 4.85 -25.53
CA LYS A 173 -15.33 4.24 -26.39
C LYS A 173 -14.90 2.82 -26.72
N PHE A 174 -15.83 1.89 -26.60
CA PHE A 174 -15.60 0.47 -26.85
C PHE A 174 -16.72 -0.06 -27.73
N ASP A 175 -16.36 -0.74 -28.80
CA ASP A 175 -17.29 -1.44 -29.66
C ASP A 175 -17.43 -2.90 -29.17
N PRO A 176 -18.59 -3.31 -28.66
CA PRO A 176 -18.79 -4.67 -28.15
C PRO A 176 -18.79 -5.74 -29.25
N GLU A 177 -19.11 -5.39 -30.50
CA GLU A 177 -19.17 -6.34 -31.61
C GLU A 177 -17.76 -6.65 -32.12
N THR A 178 -16.96 -5.61 -32.38
CA THR A 178 -15.59 -5.77 -32.87
C THR A 178 -14.56 -5.95 -31.75
N ARG A 179 -14.96 -5.71 -30.49
CA ARG A 179 -14.10 -5.73 -29.29
C ARG A 179 -12.92 -4.75 -29.39
N THR A 180 -13.13 -3.62 -30.05
CA THR A 180 -12.11 -2.60 -30.28
C THR A 180 -12.37 -1.34 -29.45
N TYR A 181 -11.28 -0.66 -29.10
CA TYR A 181 -11.30 0.65 -28.47
C TYR A 181 -11.14 1.74 -29.51
N ASP A 182 -11.85 2.85 -29.33
CA ASP A 182 -11.83 3.99 -30.27
C ASP A 182 -11.80 5.33 -29.53
N GLY A 183 -11.23 6.35 -30.17
CA GLY A 183 -11.13 7.72 -29.65
C GLY A 183 -10.25 7.87 -28.40
N ASP A 184 -10.39 9.02 -27.73
CA ASP A 184 -9.53 9.38 -26.60
C ASP A 184 -9.89 8.64 -25.30
N VAL A 185 -8.85 8.29 -24.54
CA VAL A 185 -8.99 7.81 -23.16
C VAL A 185 -9.27 9.00 -22.25
N LYS A 186 -10.40 8.93 -21.54
CA LYS A 186 -10.77 9.93 -20.54
C LYS A 186 -10.42 9.41 -19.15
N ALA A 187 -9.96 10.30 -18.27
CA ALA A 187 -9.57 9.97 -16.90
C ALA A 187 -10.35 10.81 -15.88
N ILE A 188 -10.71 10.18 -14.77
CA ILE A 188 -11.40 10.74 -13.61
C ILE A 188 -10.54 10.38 -12.40
N PRO A 189 -9.79 11.33 -11.81
CA PRO A 189 -8.99 11.06 -10.62
C PRO A 189 -9.88 10.69 -9.42
N LEU A 190 -9.57 9.60 -8.71
CA LEU A 190 -10.34 9.18 -7.52
C LEU A 190 -10.36 10.30 -6.46
N ASP A 191 -9.21 10.94 -6.24
CA ASP A 191 -9.03 12.03 -5.28
C ASP A 191 -9.84 13.29 -5.65
N GLY A 192 -10.26 13.42 -6.91
CA GLY A 192 -11.09 14.53 -7.39
C GLY A 192 -12.60 14.27 -7.30
N ILE A 193 -13.03 13.03 -7.06
CA ILE A 193 -14.46 12.70 -6.99
C ILE A 193 -15.05 13.36 -5.74
N THR A 194 -16.00 14.27 -5.96
CA THR A 194 -16.74 14.97 -4.91
C THR A 194 -18.00 14.22 -4.52
N ASP A 195 -18.70 13.62 -5.49
CA ASP A 195 -19.97 12.94 -5.28
C ASP A 195 -20.19 11.78 -6.26
N VAL A 196 -20.98 10.79 -5.84
CA VAL A 196 -21.43 9.64 -6.65
C VAL A 196 -22.91 9.41 -6.38
N ARG A 197 -23.75 9.65 -7.39
CA ARG A 197 -25.21 9.62 -7.23
C ARG A 197 -25.90 8.81 -8.31
N GLU A 198 -27.05 8.26 -7.98
CA GLU A 198 -27.92 7.60 -8.95
C GLU A 198 -28.66 8.62 -9.81
N VAL A 199 -28.99 8.20 -11.03
CA VAL A 199 -29.87 8.95 -11.94
C VAL A 199 -30.88 7.98 -12.54
N ASP A 200 -32.14 8.32 -12.40
CA ASP A 200 -33.25 7.64 -13.07
C ASP A 200 -33.51 8.35 -14.40
N VAL A 201 -33.50 7.59 -15.49
CA VAL A 201 -33.49 8.13 -16.84
C VAL A 201 -34.88 8.04 -17.45
N GLY A 202 -35.68 9.09 -17.26
CA GLY A 202 -36.90 9.32 -18.04
C GLY A 202 -38.06 8.35 -17.78
N GLN A 203 -39.23 8.71 -18.33
CA GLN A 203 -40.56 8.23 -17.95
C GLN A 203 -40.84 6.72 -18.12
N ASP A 204 -39.96 5.96 -18.79
CA ASP A 204 -40.17 4.54 -19.11
C ASP A 204 -39.34 3.56 -18.25
N ASN A 205 -38.70 4.04 -17.18
CA ASN A 205 -38.20 3.25 -16.03
C ASN A 205 -37.23 2.09 -16.33
N SER A 206 -36.63 2.01 -17.53
CA SER A 206 -35.80 0.87 -17.96
C SER A 206 -34.29 1.16 -18.00
N ASP A 207 -33.89 2.43 -18.06
CA ASP A 207 -32.47 2.84 -18.05
C ASP A 207 -32.09 3.43 -16.68
N VAL A 208 -31.11 2.80 -16.02
CA VAL A 208 -30.57 3.21 -14.71
C VAL A 208 -29.13 3.72 -14.86
N GLY A 209 -28.76 4.83 -14.22
CA GLY A 209 -27.42 5.42 -14.39
C GLY A 209 -26.72 5.84 -13.11
N ILE A 210 -25.41 6.04 -13.21
CA ILE A 210 -24.53 6.60 -12.17
C ILE A 210 -23.98 7.93 -12.68
N VAL A 211 -23.94 8.96 -11.84
CA VAL A 211 -23.16 10.17 -12.07
C VAL A 211 -21.99 10.20 -11.10
N ILE A 212 -20.79 10.39 -11.66
CA ILE A 212 -19.56 10.65 -10.91
C ILE A 212 -19.23 12.14 -11.08
N ALA A 213 -19.32 12.91 -10.00
CA ALA A 213 -19.02 14.33 -10.00
C ALA A 213 -17.56 14.59 -9.57
N VAL A 214 -16.88 15.46 -10.30
CA VAL A 214 -15.52 15.94 -10.03
C VAL A 214 -15.56 17.47 -10.00
N GLY A 215 -15.86 18.03 -8.82
CA GLY A 215 -16.13 19.45 -8.69
C GLY A 215 -17.32 19.87 -9.57
N PRO A 216 -17.16 20.78 -10.54
CA PRO A 216 -18.25 21.20 -11.43
C PRO A 216 -18.51 20.24 -12.61
N GLN A 217 -17.64 19.25 -12.84
CA GLN A 217 -17.77 18.32 -13.97
C GLN A 217 -18.55 17.07 -13.57
N GLU A 218 -19.54 16.70 -14.37
CA GLU A 218 -20.32 15.47 -14.16
C GLU A 218 -20.04 14.43 -15.26
N HIS A 219 -19.73 13.21 -14.84
CA HIS A 219 -19.55 12.07 -15.73
C HIS A 219 -20.69 11.08 -15.50
N ARG A 220 -21.68 11.09 -16.39
CA ARG A 220 -22.82 10.17 -16.36
C ARG A 220 -22.52 8.85 -17.08
N PHE A 221 -22.83 7.72 -16.49
CA PHE A 221 -22.68 6.39 -17.05
C PHE A 221 -23.98 5.61 -16.87
N ASP A 222 -24.63 5.22 -17.96
CA ASP A 222 -25.86 4.43 -17.88
C ASP A 222 -25.50 2.95 -17.77
N ALA A 223 -25.96 2.32 -16.70
CA ALA A 223 -25.79 0.91 -16.39
C ALA A 223 -26.89 0.08 -17.07
N THR A 224 -26.60 -1.18 -17.36
CA THR A 224 -27.57 -2.11 -17.96
C THR A 224 -28.60 -2.62 -16.94
N THR A 225 -28.29 -2.58 -15.65
CA THR A 225 -29.16 -3.06 -14.57
C THR A 225 -28.99 -2.23 -13.29
N ALA A 226 -30.05 -2.15 -12.46
CA ALA A 226 -29.99 -1.47 -11.17
C ALA A 226 -28.96 -2.12 -10.22
N LEU A 227 -28.80 -3.44 -10.29
CA LEU A 227 -27.78 -4.16 -9.51
C LEU A 227 -26.37 -3.68 -9.87
N LYS A 228 -26.06 -3.56 -11.17
CA LYS A 228 -24.77 -3.04 -11.63
C LYS A 228 -24.55 -1.59 -11.18
N ARG A 229 -25.59 -0.75 -11.26
CA ARG A 229 -25.56 0.63 -10.74
C ARG A 229 -25.13 0.63 -9.27
N GLN A 230 -25.84 -0.13 -8.44
CA GLN A 230 -25.58 -0.22 -7.01
C GLN A 230 -24.16 -0.75 -6.71
N GLN A 231 -23.76 -1.86 -7.34
CA GLN A 231 -22.44 -2.47 -7.13
C GLN A 231 -21.29 -1.50 -7.45
N TRP A 232 -21.40 -0.76 -8.56
CA TRP A 232 -20.40 0.24 -8.94
C TRP A 232 -20.42 1.47 -8.03
N MET A 233 -21.59 1.94 -7.60
CA MET A 233 -21.69 3.05 -6.64
C MET A 233 -21.06 2.70 -5.28
N GLU A 234 -21.39 1.52 -4.74
CA GLU A 234 -20.79 1.00 -3.51
C GLU A 234 -19.27 0.85 -3.67
N ALA A 235 -18.82 0.32 -4.80
CA ALA A 235 -17.40 0.12 -5.05
C ALA A 235 -16.61 1.43 -5.17
N ILE A 236 -17.13 2.42 -5.90
CA ILE A 236 -16.49 3.75 -6.01
C ILE A 236 -16.48 4.44 -4.63
N THR A 237 -17.57 4.33 -3.86
CA THR A 237 -17.64 4.88 -2.50
C THR A 237 -16.64 4.20 -1.57
N GLY A 238 -16.54 2.88 -1.62
CA GLY A 238 -15.53 2.11 -0.88
C GLY A 238 -14.10 2.50 -1.26
N ALA A 239 -13.83 2.72 -2.56
CA ALA A 239 -12.54 3.22 -3.02
C ALA A 239 -12.19 4.58 -2.41
N ARG A 240 -13.16 5.52 -2.38
CA ARG A 240 -12.98 6.84 -1.77
C ARG A 240 -12.73 6.75 -0.27
N GLN A 241 -13.45 5.88 0.45
CA GLN A 241 -13.28 5.69 1.89
C GLN A 241 -11.89 5.15 2.23
N VAL A 242 -11.44 4.08 1.56
CA VAL A 242 -10.10 3.50 1.76
C VAL A 242 -9.01 4.51 1.41
N ARG A 243 -9.17 5.25 0.31
CA ARG A 243 -8.24 6.31 -0.09
C ARG A 243 -8.20 7.46 0.93
N GLY A 244 -9.36 7.87 1.46
CA GLY A 244 -9.47 8.89 2.50
C GLY A 244 -8.75 8.48 3.78
N ALA A 245 -8.93 7.23 4.23
CA ALA A 245 -8.24 6.69 5.40
C ALA A 245 -6.72 6.66 5.22
N MET A 246 -6.24 6.25 4.04
CA MET A 246 -4.81 6.25 3.70
C MET A 246 -4.22 7.67 3.72
N LEU A 247 -4.91 8.64 3.11
CA LEU A 247 -4.49 10.04 3.12
C LEU A 247 -4.48 10.63 4.54
N ALA A 248 -5.45 10.26 5.39
CA ALA A 248 -5.48 10.69 6.79
C ALA A 248 -4.27 10.15 7.57
N ALA A 249 -3.94 8.86 7.40
CA ALA A 249 -2.77 8.25 8.03
C ALA A 249 -1.44 8.88 7.55
N GLU A 250 -1.32 9.18 6.26
CA GLU A 250 -0.15 9.91 5.71
C GLU A 250 -0.01 11.31 6.31
N ARG A 251 -1.13 12.04 6.44
CA ARG A 251 -1.15 13.38 7.06
C ARG A 251 -0.75 13.34 8.53
N GLU A 252 -1.26 12.37 9.29
CA GLU A 252 -0.91 12.20 10.70
C GLU A 252 0.58 11.89 10.85
N LYS A 253 1.12 10.96 10.04
CA LYS A 253 2.55 10.64 10.05
C LYS A 253 3.40 11.87 9.73
N ARG A 254 3.00 12.66 8.74
CA ARG A 254 3.68 13.92 8.39
C ARG A 254 3.59 14.95 9.51
N ALA A 255 2.44 15.06 10.19
CA ALA A 255 2.28 15.96 11.33
C ALA A 255 3.22 15.61 12.48
N LYS A 256 3.31 14.33 12.85
CA LYS A 256 4.25 13.83 13.87
C LYS A 256 5.71 14.09 13.50
N GLN A 257 6.06 13.93 12.21
CA GLN A 257 7.41 14.24 11.72
C GLN A 257 7.74 15.73 11.84
N VAL A 258 6.81 16.61 11.43
CA VAL A 258 6.97 18.07 11.54
C VAL A 258 7.06 18.51 12.99
N GLU A 259 6.28 17.92 13.89
CA GLU A 259 6.34 18.21 15.32
C GLU A 259 7.72 17.89 15.91
N LYS A 260 8.27 16.72 15.57
CA LYS A 260 9.62 16.33 15.98
C LYS A 260 10.70 17.29 15.44
N GLU A 261 10.62 17.64 14.16
CA GLU A 261 11.55 18.61 13.55
C GLU A 261 11.48 19.98 14.24
N ASN A 262 10.27 20.45 14.56
CA ASN A 262 10.07 21.70 15.30
C ASN A 262 10.66 21.64 16.72
N GLU A 263 10.54 20.50 17.41
CA GLU A 263 11.14 20.30 18.72
C GLU A 263 12.67 20.35 18.65
N ASP A 264 13.26 19.70 17.65
CA ASP A 264 14.71 19.68 17.43
C ASP A 264 15.24 21.09 17.09
N ILE A 265 14.52 21.83 16.24
CA ILE A 265 14.83 23.24 15.92
C ILE A 265 14.79 24.11 17.18
N ARG A 266 13.77 23.93 18.03
CA ARG A 266 13.65 24.67 19.29
C ARG A 266 14.83 24.38 20.21
N LYS A 267 15.18 23.10 20.41
CA LYS A 267 16.35 22.70 21.23
C LYS A 267 17.65 23.30 20.68
N MET A 268 17.83 23.28 19.35
CA MET A 268 19.00 23.88 18.72
C MET A 268 19.07 25.38 18.94
N SER A 269 17.94 26.09 18.81
CA SER A 269 17.83 27.53 19.06
C SER A 269 18.17 27.88 20.51
N GLU A 270 17.62 27.15 21.47
CA GLU A 270 17.92 27.35 22.90
C GLU A 270 19.41 27.11 23.22
N ASN A 271 20.01 26.09 22.61
CA ASN A 271 21.43 25.81 22.79
C ASN A 271 22.30 26.92 22.19
N LEU A 272 21.94 27.44 21.01
CA LEU A 272 22.66 28.55 20.38
C LEU A 272 22.58 29.81 21.25
N GLN A 273 21.40 30.16 21.75
CA GLN A 273 21.22 31.31 22.63
C GLN A 273 22.06 31.18 23.92
N LYS A 274 22.07 30.00 24.55
CA LYS A 274 22.93 29.74 25.72
C LYS A 274 24.42 29.89 25.39
N MET A 275 24.86 29.51 24.18
CA MET A 275 26.25 29.73 23.76
C MET A 275 26.56 31.21 23.56
N GLU A 276 25.64 31.98 22.99
CA GLU A 276 25.79 33.42 22.81
C GLU A 276 25.85 34.17 24.15
N GLU A 277 24.97 33.84 25.09
CA GLU A 277 24.97 34.38 26.46
C GLU A 277 26.28 34.06 27.19
N ARG A 278 26.77 32.82 27.09
CA ARG A 278 28.09 32.44 27.65
C ARG A 278 29.24 33.22 27.01
N ARG A 279 29.17 33.50 25.71
CA ARG A 279 30.18 34.31 25.00
C ARG A 279 30.13 35.76 25.45
N ALA A 280 28.94 36.34 25.60
CA ALA A 280 28.75 37.72 26.05
C ALA A 280 29.25 37.91 27.49
N THR A 281 28.84 37.03 28.41
CA THR A 281 29.29 37.06 29.81
C THR A 281 30.80 36.92 29.94
N PHE A 282 31.44 36.04 29.15
CA PHE A 282 32.90 35.94 29.12
C PHE A 282 33.57 37.23 28.61
N GLN A 283 33.00 37.88 27.58
CA GLN A 283 33.50 39.15 27.08
C GLN A 283 33.36 40.27 28.11
N GLU A 284 32.23 40.35 28.81
CA GLU A 284 31.97 41.31 29.89
C GLU A 284 32.93 41.11 31.06
N ASP A 285 33.11 39.89 31.55
CA ASP A 285 34.07 39.60 32.63
C ASP A 285 35.50 39.98 32.24
N ARG A 286 35.89 39.72 30.99
CA ARG A 286 37.20 40.11 30.46
C ARG A 286 37.37 41.64 30.44
N LEU A 287 36.33 42.39 30.05
CA LEU A 287 36.35 43.86 30.06
C LEU A 287 36.39 44.40 31.48
N ARG A 288 35.60 43.83 32.40
CA ARG A 288 35.57 44.18 33.83
C ARG A 288 36.94 44.02 34.47
N ARG A 289 37.56 42.83 34.36
CA ARG A 289 38.91 42.57 34.91
C ARG A 289 39.98 43.52 34.36
N ARG A 290 39.87 43.90 33.07
CA ARG A 290 40.76 44.89 32.46
C ARG A 290 40.54 46.29 33.02
N ALA A 291 39.28 46.69 33.27
CA ALA A 291 38.94 47.97 33.89
C ALA A 291 39.45 48.04 35.34
N GLU A 292 39.20 47.01 36.15
CA GLU A 292 39.70 46.88 37.53
C GLU A 292 41.22 46.99 37.58
N LYS A 293 41.93 46.27 36.69
CA LYS A 293 43.40 46.35 36.62
C LYS A 293 43.89 47.75 36.24
N ARG A 294 43.20 48.46 35.35
CA ARG A 294 43.52 49.86 35.00
C ARG A 294 43.33 50.77 36.21
N GLU A 295 42.28 50.56 37.00
CA GLU A 295 41.99 51.35 38.20
C GLU A 295 43.00 51.09 39.32
N GLN A 296 43.37 49.83 39.56
CA GLN A 296 44.45 49.45 40.49
C GLN A 296 45.78 50.10 40.12
N LEU A 297 46.13 50.11 38.82
CA LEU A 297 47.33 50.79 38.35
C LEU A 297 47.25 52.30 38.57
N ARG A 298 46.09 52.94 38.30
CA ARG A 298 45.90 54.37 38.58
C ARG A 298 46.09 54.70 40.07
N ALA A 299 45.50 53.90 40.95
CA ALA A 299 45.62 54.07 42.40
C ALA A 299 47.08 53.90 42.87
N LYS A 300 47.78 52.87 42.38
CA LYS A 300 49.19 52.59 42.73
C LYS A 300 50.15 53.72 42.35
N TYR A 301 49.91 54.38 41.22
CA TYR A 301 50.79 55.42 40.69
C TYR A 301 50.26 56.85 40.87
N HIS A 302 49.19 57.03 41.66
CA HIS A 302 48.53 58.33 41.89
C HIS A 302 48.20 59.12 40.61
N LEU A 303 47.82 58.39 39.55
CA LEU A 303 47.46 59.01 38.27
C LEU A 303 46.05 59.59 38.37
N ALA A 304 45.91 60.88 38.04
CA ALA A 304 44.60 61.53 37.99
C ALA A 304 43.67 60.76 37.04
N THR A 305 42.42 60.57 37.46
CA THR A 305 41.36 60.16 36.53
C THR A 305 41.27 61.20 35.44
N ALA A 306 41.46 60.78 34.18
CA ALA A 306 41.21 61.65 33.05
C ALA A 306 39.77 62.18 33.19
N ALA A 307 39.65 63.48 33.46
CA ALA A 307 38.37 64.17 33.44
C ALA A 307 37.83 64.03 32.01
N SER A 308 36.65 63.44 31.91
CA SER A 308 35.82 63.42 30.70
C SER A 308 35.40 64.82 30.31
#